data_AF-A0A9D6CI29-F1
#
_entry.id   AF-A0A9D6CI29-F1
#
_cell.length_a   1.000
_cell.length_b   1.000
_cell.length_c   1.000
_cell.angle_alpha   90.00
_cell.angle_beta   90.00
_cell.angle_gamma   90.00
#
_symmetry.space_group_name_H-M   'P 1'
#
loop_
_entity.id
_entity.type
_entity.pdbx_description
1 polymer ?
#
loop_
_entity_poly.entity_id
_entity_poly.type
_entity_poly.pdbx_seq_one_letter_code
_entity_poly.pdbx_strand_id
1 'polypeptide(L)'
;MPSRPQPFRARFLGSMGLVALALAAPSLAASVPASAPQSRGKEPSTRVVAPKGAVQAAKVAAKETIDAGFAGTRSSGLGRSDFEELVGVRDNEFMSAMPRVDGAGGGDGSGDGEGGVAGGGGQCPPVVSTHTNANFEGGQFIVQAGFAEQEIAAASYTVSAADFPLRIDLCEMIFATSNTTVTTTTKWSVLVWEGTPATGTLKYVFSSNGIDLPHLVMQPGTNGTNIQFGIDPSDPDQMIIQDNGTQTFSIGYRIDDHNLQTSNPCLVAPPSGANAFPTTDVGGLQAPTRNWLFAINCGAFGCPAGWSSFQQLPALCRPSGDWVMRVTWTPTNCQVAGACCLPSGSCESLTEANCAVLGGNFIGEGTTCGANTCSNALVPCCFQATGGCLTLSAASCAAAGGVAGPAGQTCATYVCFPIGACCLPDGSCLPGVSPAACAAQNGIFQGNGTQCSAGLCPEPTGASCFPTGFCLILTEEQALEAGATWFGPGTTCGDLNGNGTADICEQGRPEDLNDDGAVNAQDLAILLGAWGATGGPADLNGDGVVGAADLAQLLSAWG
;
A
#
# COMPACT_ATOMS: atom_id res chain seq x y z
N MET A 1 24.96 23.96 -22.79
CA MET A 1 25.17 22.80 -23.69
C MET A 1 25.95 21.74 -22.94
N PRO A 2 25.59 20.47 -23.07
CA PRO A 2 25.49 19.57 -21.93
C PRO A 2 26.55 18.47 -21.94
N SER A 3 26.99 18.08 -20.74
CA SER A 3 27.75 16.86 -20.50
C SER A 3 26.79 15.66 -20.43
N ARG A 4 26.95 14.73 -21.37
CA ARG A 4 26.41 13.36 -21.31
C ARG A 4 27.27 12.46 -20.40
N PRO A 5 26.81 11.24 -20.06
CA PRO A 5 26.76 10.68 -18.72
C PRO A 5 27.88 9.69 -18.44
N GLN A 6 28.11 9.30 -17.18
CA GLN A 6 28.71 8.02 -16.80
C GLN A 6 28.41 7.68 -15.31
N PRO A 7 28.56 6.40 -14.90
CA PRO A 7 27.63 5.70 -14.02
C PRO A 7 28.16 5.48 -12.60
N PHE A 8 27.26 5.09 -11.71
CA PHE A 8 27.55 4.69 -10.34
C PHE A 8 28.36 3.39 -10.27
N ARG A 9 29.43 3.39 -9.47
CA ARG A 9 29.96 2.18 -8.81
C ARG A 9 30.34 2.44 -7.36
N ALA A 10 30.05 1.41 -6.57
CA ALA A 10 30.22 1.11 -5.15
C ALA A 10 31.33 1.82 -4.33
N ARG A 11 30.97 1.97 -3.05
CA ARG A 11 31.73 2.45 -1.89
C ARG A 11 33.09 1.76 -1.69
N PHE A 12 34.06 2.52 -1.15
CA PHE A 12 34.89 2.10 0.00
C PHE A 12 35.35 3.32 0.82
N LEU A 13 35.44 3.13 2.14
CA LEU A 13 35.77 4.14 3.17
C LEU A 13 37.22 4.64 3.07
N GLY A 14 37.46 5.89 3.47
CA GLY A 14 38.81 6.44 3.66
C GLY A 14 38.85 7.87 4.18
N SER A 15 39.05 7.98 5.50
CA SER A 15 39.24 9.15 6.36
C SER A 15 40.36 10.14 5.97
N MET A 16 40.29 11.35 6.57
CA MET A 16 41.27 12.47 6.66
C MET A 16 41.38 13.37 5.42
N GLY A 17 41.43 14.71 5.50
CA GLY A 17 41.54 15.65 6.61
C GLY A 17 42.23 16.93 6.10
N LEU A 18 41.72 18.09 6.56
CA LEU A 18 42.38 19.42 6.64
C LEU A 18 42.57 20.34 5.41
N VAL A 19 41.97 21.54 5.59
CA VAL A 19 42.51 22.92 5.46
C VAL A 19 42.48 23.66 4.11
N ALA A 20 41.56 24.64 4.08
CA ALA A 20 41.65 26.05 3.66
C ALA A 20 42.73 26.52 2.68
N LEU A 21 42.38 27.39 1.72
CA LEU A 21 42.32 28.85 1.91
C LEU A 21 41.82 29.55 0.62
N ALA A 22 41.40 30.79 0.79
CA ALA A 22 40.62 31.64 -0.09
C ALA A 22 41.40 32.36 -1.22
N LEU A 23 40.61 33.00 -2.10
CA LEU A 23 40.71 34.39 -2.61
C LEU A 23 40.77 34.61 -4.13
N ALA A 24 39.71 35.31 -4.57
CA ALA A 24 39.73 36.56 -5.37
C ALA A 24 40.02 36.53 -6.88
N ALA A 25 39.01 36.99 -7.63
CA ALA A 25 39.13 37.69 -8.92
C ALA A 25 39.70 39.11 -8.72
N PRO A 26 40.05 39.87 -9.78
CA PRO A 26 39.02 40.61 -10.51
C PRO A 26 39.27 40.82 -12.03
N SER A 27 38.28 41.52 -12.59
CA SER A 27 37.97 42.01 -13.94
C SER A 27 39.07 42.72 -14.74
N LEU A 28 38.86 42.80 -16.07
CA LEU A 28 38.92 44.05 -16.84
C LEU A 28 38.27 43.92 -18.23
N ALA A 29 37.77 45.05 -18.71
CA ALA A 29 36.80 45.25 -19.79
C ALA A 29 37.43 45.71 -21.12
N ALA A 30 36.62 45.72 -22.19
CA ALA A 30 36.60 46.64 -23.36
C ALA A 30 36.20 45.88 -24.66
N SER A 31 35.80 46.50 -25.77
CA SER A 31 34.61 47.30 -26.10
C SER A 31 34.68 47.60 -27.62
N VAL A 32 33.62 47.31 -28.39
CA VAL A 32 33.05 48.18 -29.48
C VAL A 32 33.79 48.14 -30.88
N PRO A 33 33.13 48.41 -32.05
CA PRO A 33 32.82 47.35 -33.04
C PRO A 33 33.02 47.78 -34.54
N ALA A 34 32.40 47.00 -35.45
CA ALA A 34 31.76 47.39 -36.72
C ALA A 34 32.61 47.79 -37.95
N SER A 35 32.34 47.12 -39.08
CA SER A 35 32.41 47.64 -40.45
C SER A 35 31.69 46.70 -41.44
N ALA A 36 30.75 47.25 -42.22
CA ALA A 36 30.23 46.72 -43.49
C ALA A 36 30.61 47.75 -44.61
N PRO A 37 30.14 47.73 -45.89
CA PRO A 37 29.44 46.71 -46.71
C PRO A 37 29.90 46.65 -48.22
N GLN A 38 29.11 45.95 -49.05
CA GLN A 38 28.77 46.16 -50.49
C GLN A 38 29.62 45.58 -51.66
N SER A 39 28.94 44.78 -52.51
CA SER A 39 28.63 45.00 -53.96
C SER A 39 28.05 43.69 -54.56
N ARG A 40 26.81 43.59 -55.06
CA ARG A 40 26.13 44.07 -56.30
C ARG A 40 26.68 43.47 -57.61
N GLY A 41 25.90 42.60 -58.29
CA GLY A 41 26.09 42.34 -59.73
C GLY A 41 25.44 41.08 -60.35
N LYS A 42 24.29 41.28 -61.00
CA LYS A 42 23.82 40.70 -62.29
C LYS A 42 23.51 39.19 -62.47
N GLU A 43 22.21 38.96 -62.72
CA GLU A 43 21.60 37.97 -63.62
C GLU A 43 21.93 38.25 -65.13
N PRO A 44 21.84 37.27 -66.07
CA PRO A 44 20.53 36.84 -66.61
C PRO A 44 20.34 35.36 -67.04
N SER A 45 19.06 35.06 -67.20
CA SER A 45 18.36 33.86 -67.70
C SER A 45 18.80 33.29 -69.06
N THR A 46 18.75 31.96 -69.20
CA THR A 46 18.37 31.27 -70.45
C THR A 46 17.57 29.99 -70.20
N ARG A 47 16.60 29.76 -71.10
CA ARG A 47 15.54 28.76 -71.14
C ARG A 47 15.94 27.63 -72.09
N VAL A 48 15.80 26.36 -71.72
CA VAL A 48 15.82 25.20 -72.65
C VAL A 48 14.73 24.19 -72.29
N VAL A 49 14.25 23.52 -73.33
CA VAL A 49 13.00 22.78 -73.55
C VAL A 49 13.05 21.34 -73.02
N ALA A 50 11.87 20.77 -72.72
CA ALA A 50 11.61 19.39 -72.30
C ALA A 50 11.93 18.32 -73.37
N PRO A 51 11.83 17.02 -73.04
CA PRO A 51 10.67 16.28 -73.57
C PRO A 51 10.02 15.24 -72.62
N LYS A 52 8.78 14.88 -72.98
CA LYS A 52 7.86 13.89 -72.38
C LYS A 52 8.13 12.46 -72.89
N GLY A 53 7.67 11.43 -72.16
CA GLY A 53 7.33 10.12 -72.74
C GLY A 53 6.91 9.00 -71.77
N ALA A 54 5.81 8.31 -72.12
CA ALA A 54 5.30 6.97 -71.70
C ALA A 54 4.58 6.85 -70.32
N VAL A 55 3.27 6.56 -70.13
CA VAL A 55 2.19 5.75 -70.77
C VAL A 55 1.94 4.39 -70.08
N GLN A 56 0.75 4.29 -69.45
CA GLN A 56 -0.20 3.17 -69.26
C GLN A 56 0.15 1.84 -68.57
N ALA A 57 -0.63 1.50 -67.53
CA ALA A 57 -1.23 0.18 -67.20
C ALA A 57 -2.10 0.36 -65.92
N ALA A 58 -3.25 -0.27 -65.65
CA ALA A 58 -4.14 -1.19 -66.34
C ALA A 58 -5.52 -1.15 -65.62
N LYS A 59 -6.60 -1.42 -66.37
CA LYS A 59 -7.97 -1.69 -65.87
C LYS A 59 -8.05 -3.11 -65.29
N VAL A 60 -8.98 -3.38 -64.36
CA VAL A 60 -10.00 -4.45 -64.39
C VAL A 60 -10.80 -4.50 -63.05
N ALA A 61 -12.14 -4.42 -63.19
CA ALA A 61 -13.27 -4.98 -62.41
C ALA A 61 -13.18 -5.07 -60.86
N ALA A 62 -14.23 -4.78 -60.08
CA ALA A 62 -15.64 -5.04 -60.32
C ALA A 62 -16.58 -4.04 -59.63
N LYS A 63 -17.77 -3.92 -60.22
CA LYS A 63 -18.91 -3.06 -59.90
C LYS A 63 -20.06 -4.00 -59.57
N GLU A 64 -20.68 -3.85 -58.40
CA GLU A 64 -22.13 -3.98 -58.14
C GLU A 64 -22.43 -3.17 -56.86
N THR A 65 -22.98 -1.94 -56.96
CA THR A 65 -24.42 -1.55 -56.89
C THR A 65 -25.03 -1.66 -55.48
N ILE A 66 -25.74 -0.68 -54.88
CA ILE A 66 -26.61 0.41 -55.38
C ILE A 66 -26.86 1.44 -54.25
N ASP A 67 -26.90 2.72 -54.63
CA ASP A 67 -27.71 3.91 -54.20
C ASP A 67 -28.16 4.05 -52.72
N ALA A 68 -28.17 5.21 -52.05
CA ALA A 68 -28.24 6.64 -52.41
C ALA A 68 -27.79 7.47 -51.17
N GLY A 69 -27.35 8.73 -51.22
CA GLY A 69 -27.23 9.71 -52.30
C GLY A 69 -26.62 11.04 -51.82
N PHE A 70 -26.30 11.89 -52.81
CA PHE A 70 -26.13 13.37 -52.78
C PHE A 70 -25.22 13.99 -51.69
N ALA A 71 -24.02 14.50 -51.99
CA ALA A 71 -23.63 15.70 -52.78
C ALA A 71 -22.74 16.55 -51.83
N GLY A 72 -21.66 17.23 -52.18
CA GLY A 72 -20.90 17.40 -53.41
C GLY A 72 -19.64 18.23 -53.10
N THR A 73 -18.60 18.03 -53.90
CA THR A 73 -17.56 18.97 -54.33
C THR A 73 -16.77 19.86 -53.34
N ARG A 74 -15.44 19.65 -53.44
CA ARG A 74 -14.31 20.62 -53.40
C ARG A 74 -14.05 21.39 -52.11
N SER A 75 -12.88 21.14 -51.52
CA SER A 75 -11.99 22.24 -51.15
C SER A 75 -10.53 21.92 -51.49
N SER A 76 -10.02 22.69 -52.44
CA SER A 76 -8.61 23.05 -52.53
C SER A 76 -8.32 24.07 -51.43
N GLY A 77 -7.35 23.77 -50.55
CA GLY A 77 -6.83 24.68 -49.53
C GLY A 77 -7.59 24.59 -48.20
N LEU A 78 -7.12 23.75 -47.28
CA LEU A 78 -7.57 23.74 -45.89
C LEU A 78 -6.37 24.10 -45.01
N GLY A 79 -6.50 25.24 -44.32
CA GLY A 79 -5.66 25.57 -43.18
C GLY A 79 -6.04 24.72 -41.97
N ARG A 80 -5.22 24.81 -40.92
CA ARG A 80 -5.23 24.01 -39.69
C ARG A 80 -6.52 24.06 -38.84
N SER A 81 -7.56 24.80 -39.23
CA SER A 81 -8.66 25.24 -38.36
C SER A 81 -9.98 24.46 -38.43
N ASP A 82 -10.11 23.46 -39.31
CA ASP A 82 -11.45 22.95 -39.69
C ASP A 82 -11.75 21.52 -39.22
N PHE A 83 -11.11 21.02 -38.16
CA PHE A 83 -11.21 19.61 -37.77
C PHE A 83 -11.41 19.38 -36.26
N GLU A 84 -12.43 20.02 -35.69
CA GLU A 84 -13.08 19.47 -34.49
C GLU A 84 -14.14 18.46 -34.96
N GLU A 85 -13.94 17.18 -34.62
CA GLU A 85 -14.86 16.12 -35.05
C GLU A 85 -15.57 15.50 -33.84
N LEU A 86 -16.90 15.63 -33.81
CA LEU A 86 -17.72 14.99 -32.79
C LEU A 86 -17.74 13.48 -33.02
N VAL A 87 -17.30 12.73 -32.01
CA VAL A 87 -17.17 11.28 -32.03
C VAL A 87 -17.97 10.68 -30.87
N GLY A 88 -18.78 9.66 -31.15
CA GLY A 88 -19.42 8.83 -30.13
C GLY A 88 -18.66 7.53 -29.95
N VAL A 89 -18.20 7.26 -28.72
CA VAL A 89 -17.50 6.02 -28.34
C VAL A 89 -18.43 5.18 -27.45
N ARG A 90 -18.59 3.90 -27.79
CA ARG A 90 -19.22 2.91 -26.92
C ARG A 90 -18.12 2.26 -26.11
N ASP A 91 -18.15 2.45 -24.80
CA ASP A 91 -17.21 1.89 -23.81
C ASP A 91 -15.74 2.22 -24.09
N ASN A 92 -15.16 3.13 -23.30
CA ASN A 92 -13.75 3.47 -23.45
C ASN A 92 -12.88 2.31 -22.96
N GLU A 93 -12.04 1.75 -23.84
CA GLU A 93 -11.06 0.76 -23.42
C GLU A 93 -10.03 1.41 -22.48
N PHE A 94 -9.73 0.74 -21.38
CA PHE A 94 -8.73 1.21 -20.42
C PHE A 94 -7.34 0.75 -20.84
N MET A 95 -6.42 1.69 -21.00
CA MET A 95 -4.98 1.40 -21.06
C MET A 95 -4.37 1.76 -19.71
N SER A 96 -4.08 0.75 -18.88
CA SER A 96 -3.30 0.94 -17.65
C SER A 96 -1.81 0.83 -17.94
N ALA A 97 -1.04 1.83 -17.52
CA ALA A 97 0.40 1.91 -17.68
C ALA A 97 1.04 2.21 -16.31
N MET A 98 1.62 1.18 -15.70
CA MET A 98 2.48 1.29 -14.52
C MET A 98 3.90 0.84 -14.91
N PRO A 99 4.97 1.57 -14.50
CA PRO A 99 6.34 1.13 -14.77
C PRO A 99 6.57 -0.28 -14.22
N ARG A 100 7.02 -1.21 -15.07
CA ARG A 100 7.33 -2.58 -14.65
C ARG A 100 8.63 -2.59 -13.84
N VAL A 101 8.56 -3.05 -12.59
CA VAL A 101 9.74 -3.29 -11.76
C VAL A 101 10.35 -4.65 -12.14
N ASP A 102 11.57 -4.65 -12.67
CA ASP A 102 12.35 -5.88 -12.84
C ASP A 102 12.78 -6.40 -11.44
N GLY A 103 11.94 -7.22 -10.82
CA GLY A 103 12.36 -8.04 -9.68
C GLY A 103 11.28 -8.42 -8.67
N ALA A 104 10.45 -9.40 -8.98
CA ALA A 104 10.02 -10.48 -8.07
C ALA A 104 9.13 -11.47 -8.82
N GLY A 105 9.21 -12.74 -8.44
CA GLY A 105 8.70 -13.90 -9.16
C GLY A 105 7.18 -13.98 -9.33
N GLY A 106 6.80 -14.86 -10.27
CA GLY A 106 5.44 -15.07 -10.73
C GLY A 106 4.42 -15.47 -9.69
N GLY A 107 3.17 -15.18 -10.05
CA GLY A 107 1.96 -15.51 -9.33
C GLY A 107 0.75 -15.16 -10.20
N ASP A 108 0.38 -16.12 -11.02
CA ASP A 108 -0.86 -16.23 -11.78
C ASP A 108 -2.07 -16.16 -10.84
N GLY A 109 -3.06 -15.33 -11.17
CA GLY A 109 -4.29 -15.22 -10.37
C GLY A 109 -5.24 -14.15 -10.89
N SER A 110 -6.26 -14.61 -11.60
CA SER A 110 -7.42 -13.86 -12.07
C SER A 110 -8.13 -13.10 -10.94
N GLY A 111 -8.55 -11.87 -11.20
CA GLY A 111 -9.41 -11.10 -10.31
C GLY A 111 -10.04 -9.95 -11.06
N ASP A 112 -11.32 -10.08 -11.36
CA ASP A 112 -12.19 -8.94 -11.68
C ASP A 112 -12.07 -7.93 -10.54
N GLY A 113 -11.59 -6.73 -10.85
CA GLY A 113 -11.32 -5.70 -9.85
C GLY A 113 -11.56 -4.34 -10.44
N GLU A 114 -12.63 -3.70 -9.98
CA GLU A 114 -12.79 -2.24 -10.01
C GLU A 114 -11.46 -1.57 -9.66
N GLY A 115 -11.12 -0.48 -10.36
CA GLY A 115 -9.93 0.35 -10.13
C GLY A 115 -9.98 1.07 -8.77
N GLY A 116 -10.08 0.31 -7.69
CA GLY A 116 -10.01 0.75 -6.32
C GLY A 116 -8.58 1.12 -6.00
N VAL A 117 -8.36 2.39 -5.72
CA VAL A 117 -7.14 2.90 -5.09
C VAL A 117 -6.98 2.13 -3.78
N ALA A 118 -5.97 1.26 -3.72
CA ALA A 118 -5.68 0.46 -2.54
C ALA A 118 -5.38 1.39 -1.36
N GLY A 119 -6.33 1.44 -0.42
CA GLY A 119 -6.13 2.08 0.88
C GLY A 119 -5.10 1.28 1.68
N GLY A 120 -3.89 1.83 1.81
CA GLY A 120 -2.82 1.30 2.64
C GLY A 120 -2.31 2.36 3.61
N GLY A 121 -2.70 2.23 4.89
CA GLY A 121 -2.03 2.77 6.08
C GLY A 121 -1.81 4.29 6.16
N GLY A 122 -2.63 5.00 6.94
CA GLY A 122 -2.30 6.36 7.43
C GLY A 122 -2.15 7.45 6.36
N GLN A 123 -2.61 7.22 5.14
CA GLN A 123 -2.53 8.19 4.05
C GLN A 123 -3.84 8.95 3.88
N CYS A 124 -3.71 10.21 3.49
CA CYS A 124 -4.82 11.11 3.22
C CYS A 124 -5.74 10.50 2.14
N PRO A 125 -7.06 10.79 2.15
CA PRO A 125 -7.94 10.29 1.11
C PRO A 125 -7.52 10.86 -0.25
N PRO A 126 -7.47 10.04 -1.32
CA PRO A 126 -7.17 10.52 -2.66
C PRO A 126 -8.27 11.46 -3.16
N VAL A 127 -7.86 12.53 -3.85
CA VAL A 127 -8.74 13.55 -4.42
C VAL A 127 -8.62 13.52 -5.93
N VAL A 128 -9.77 13.47 -6.61
CA VAL A 128 -9.84 13.56 -8.09
C VAL A 128 -10.08 15.00 -8.50
N SER A 129 -9.25 15.50 -9.43
CA SER A 129 -9.39 16.83 -10.02
C SER A 129 -9.53 16.74 -11.54
N THR A 130 -10.54 17.42 -12.07
CA THR A 130 -10.88 17.46 -13.50
C THR A 130 -11.53 18.81 -13.84
N HIS A 131 -11.38 19.28 -15.08
CA HIS A 131 -12.14 20.43 -15.60
C HIS A 131 -13.26 20.02 -16.55
N THR A 132 -13.31 18.75 -16.94
CA THR A 132 -14.35 18.22 -17.82
C THR A 132 -15.50 17.59 -17.03
N ASN A 133 -16.70 17.61 -17.62
CA ASN A 133 -17.85 16.85 -17.16
C ASN A 133 -18.07 15.53 -17.93
N ALA A 134 -17.14 15.16 -18.82
CA ALA A 134 -17.26 13.96 -19.63
C ALA A 134 -17.14 12.68 -18.80
N ASN A 135 -17.85 11.64 -19.22
CA ASN A 135 -17.74 10.31 -18.62
C ASN A 135 -16.50 9.58 -19.16
N PHE A 136 -15.65 9.09 -18.26
CA PHE A 136 -14.42 8.37 -18.63
C PHE A 136 -14.66 6.90 -19.00
N GLU A 137 -15.85 6.35 -18.73
CA GLU A 137 -16.23 4.98 -19.09
C GLU A 137 -16.78 4.87 -20.52
N GLY A 138 -17.12 6.00 -21.15
CA GLY A 138 -17.68 6.04 -22.50
C GLY A 138 -18.60 7.25 -22.70
N GLY A 139 -18.74 7.73 -23.93
CA GLY A 139 -19.52 8.94 -24.21
C GLY A 139 -19.24 9.58 -25.56
N GLN A 140 -19.67 10.84 -25.69
CA GLN A 140 -19.37 11.68 -26.83
C GLN A 140 -18.23 12.63 -26.51
N PHE A 141 -17.27 12.71 -27.42
CA PHE A 141 -16.08 13.55 -27.30
C PHE A 141 -15.85 14.31 -28.60
N ILE A 142 -15.11 15.41 -28.54
CA ILE A 142 -14.66 16.15 -29.71
C ILE A 142 -13.19 15.84 -29.91
N VAL A 143 -12.88 15.18 -31.03
CA VAL A 143 -11.51 14.82 -31.40
C VAL A 143 -10.80 16.05 -31.93
N GLN A 144 -9.62 16.34 -31.38
CA GLN A 144 -8.79 17.48 -31.81
C GLN A 144 -7.88 17.05 -32.97
N ALA A 145 -8.51 16.71 -34.10
CA ALA A 145 -7.84 16.23 -35.30
C ALA A 145 -7.03 17.36 -35.95
N GLY A 146 -5.75 17.44 -35.64
CA GLY A 146 -4.92 18.60 -35.98
C GLY A 146 -3.83 18.86 -34.94
N PHE A 147 -3.96 18.22 -33.79
CA PHE A 147 -2.93 18.15 -32.76
C PHE A 147 -1.69 17.41 -33.30
N ALA A 148 -0.58 18.11 -33.38
CA ALA A 148 0.64 17.63 -34.02
C ALA A 148 1.60 16.92 -33.05
N GLU A 149 2.58 16.22 -33.62
CA GLU A 149 3.74 15.75 -32.84
C GLU A 149 4.40 16.92 -32.13
N GLN A 150 4.88 16.68 -30.91
CA GLN A 150 5.48 17.64 -29.99
C GLN A 150 4.53 18.69 -29.41
N GLU A 151 3.24 18.67 -29.74
CA GLU A 151 2.24 19.48 -29.05
C GLU A 151 1.81 18.84 -27.73
N ILE A 152 1.41 19.67 -26.77
CA ILE A 152 1.05 19.21 -25.43
C ILE A 152 -0.32 19.76 -25.03
N ALA A 153 -1.23 18.85 -24.67
CA ALA A 153 -2.50 19.14 -24.03
C ALA A 153 -2.27 19.09 -22.53
N ALA A 154 -2.55 20.17 -21.80
CA ALA A 154 -2.30 20.21 -20.37
C ALA A 154 -3.42 20.93 -19.60
N ALA A 155 -3.55 20.59 -18.33
CA ALA A 155 -4.45 21.22 -17.38
C ALA A 155 -3.72 21.57 -16.09
N SER A 156 -4.05 22.73 -15.53
CA SER A 156 -3.53 23.19 -14.24
C SER A 156 -4.61 23.16 -13.15
N TYR A 157 -4.23 22.78 -11.94
CA TYR A 157 -5.11 22.65 -10.78
C TYR A 157 -4.55 23.44 -9.61
N THR A 158 -5.39 24.26 -8.98
CA THR A 158 -5.04 25.03 -7.79
C THR A 158 -5.64 24.35 -6.57
N VAL A 159 -4.80 24.08 -5.57
CA VAL A 159 -5.19 23.39 -4.33
C VAL A 159 -4.81 24.23 -3.11
N SER A 160 -5.08 23.77 -1.89
CA SER A 160 -4.67 24.50 -0.69
C SER A 160 -3.16 24.39 -0.49
N ALA A 161 -2.52 25.44 0.02
CA ALA A 161 -1.13 25.38 0.45
C ALA A 161 -0.90 24.30 1.53
N ALA A 162 -1.92 24.00 2.33
CA ALA A 162 -1.87 22.98 3.38
C ALA A 162 -1.85 21.54 2.84
N ASP A 163 -2.24 21.32 1.58
CA ASP A 163 -2.30 19.99 0.98
C ASP A 163 -0.92 19.56 0.42
N PHE A 164 -0.02 20.51 0.18
CA PHE A 164 1.33 20.22 -0.31
C PHE A 164 2.23 19.74 0.83
N PRO A 165 3.10 18.73 0.61
CA PRO A 165 3.41 18.13 -0.70
C PRO A 165 2.36 17.14 -1.19
N LEU A 166 2.12 17.10 -2.50
CA LEU A 166 1.15 16.19 -3.12
C LEU A 166 1.85 14.98 -3.71
N ARG A 167 1.33 13.78 -3.48
CA ARG A 167 1.63 12.61 -4.30
C ARG A 167 0.63 12.55 -5.45
N ILE A 168 1.12 12.37 -6.67
CA ILE A 168 0.26 12.11 -7.83
C ILE A 168 0.08 10.60 -7.96
N ASP A 169 -1.16 10.12 -7.81
CA ASP A 169 -1.48 8.69 -7.81
C ASP A 169 -1.82 8.19 -9.22
N LEU A 170 -2.63 8.96 -9.95
CA LEU A 170 -3.13 8.57 -11.27
C LEU A 170 -3.32 9.79 -12.17
N CYS A 171 -2.80 9.73 -13.40
CA CYS A 171 -3.07 10.69 -14.46
C CYS A 171 -3.88 10.00 -15.57
N GLU A 172 -4.96 10.65 -16.02
CA GLU A 172 -5.84 10.08 -17.04
C GLU A 172 -6.13 11.06 -18.16
N MET A 173 -6.16 10.58 -19.40
CA MET A 173 -6.65 11.33 -20.56
C MET A 173 -7.24 10.41 -21.62
N ILE A 174 -8.34 10.86 -22.22
CA ILE A 174 -8.97 10.15 -23.34
C ILE A 174 -8.36 10.57 -24.66
N PHE A 175 -7.92 9.57 -25.42
CA PHE A 175 -7.58 9.70 -26.84
C PHE A 175 -8.63 9.00 -27.67
N ALA A 176 -8.88 9.52 -28.87
CA ALA A 176 -9.85 8.93 -29.78
C ALA A 176 -9.32 8.91 -31.22
N THR A 177 -9.81 7.92 -31.96
CA THR A 177 -9.74 7.88 -33.42
C THR A 177 -11.08 8.31 -34.00
N SER A 178 -11.05 8.96 -35.16
CA SER A 178 -12.27 9.23 -35.92
C SER A 178 -12.19 8.64 -37.32
N ASN A 179 -13.16 7.81 -37.66
CA ASN A 179 -13.30 7.17 -38.99
C ASN A 179 -11.98 6.61 -39.53
N THR A 180 -11.16 6.07 -38.64
CA THR A 180 -9.81 5.65 -38.98
C THR A 180 -9.84 4.34 -39.74
N THR A 181 -9.06 4.24 -40.82
CA THR A 181 -9.10 3.09 -41.73
C THR A 181 -8.00 2.07 -41.48
N VAL A 182 -7.06 2.39 -40.59
CA VAL A 182 -5.90 1.58 -40.24
C VAL A 182 -5.79 1.48 -38.72
N THR A 183 -5.14 0.44 -38.22
CA THR A 183 -4.72 0.41 -36.81
C THR A 183 -3.70 1.52 -36.60
N THR A 184 -3.87 2.30 -35.54
CA THR A 184 -2.95 3.39 -35.19
C THR A 184 -2.03 2.97 -34.06
N THR A 185 -0.77 3.39 -34.11
CA THR A 185 0.15 3.33 -32.98
C THR A 185 0.68 4.73 -32.69
N THR A 186 0.25 5.33 -31.60
CA THR A 186 0.69 6.66 -31.15
C THR A 186 1.66 6.53 -29.98
N LYS A 187 2.84 7.14 -30.10
CA LYS A 187 3.76 7.29 -28.96
C LYS A 187 3.43 8.58 -28.23
N TRP A 188 3.42 8.52 -26.91
CA TRP A 188 2.90 9.56 -26.06
C TRP A 188 3.74 9.69 -24.79
N SER A 189 3.74 10.90 -24.22
CA SER A 189 4.35 11.17 -22.93
C SER A 189 3.37 11.82 -21.97
N VAL A 190 3.43 11.44 -20.70
CA VAL A 190 2.83 12.17 -19.58
C VAL A 190 3.88 13.06 -18.94
N LEU A 191 3.47 14.30 -18.64
CA LEU A 191 4.30 15.33 -18.06
C LEU A 191 3.60 15.92 -16.83
N VAL A 192 4.37 16.20 -15.78
CA VAL A 192 3.86 16.77 -14.53
C VAL A 192 4.72 17.95 -14.09
N TRP A 193 4.09 19.06 -13.72
CA TRP A 193 4.72 20.31 -13.31
C TRP A 193 4.36 20.72 -11.88
N GLU A 194 5.33 21.32 -11.19
CA GLU A 194 5.09 22.24 -10.08
C GLU A 194 4.76 23.62 -10.64
N GLY A 195 3.54 24.10 -10.42
CA GLY A 195 3.01 25.32 -11.02
C GLY A 195 2.22 25.09 -12.32
N THR A 196 2.01 26.16 -13.07
CA THR A 196 1.43 26.12 -14.42
C THR A 196 2.46 25.57 -15.42
N PRO A 197 2.03 25.02 -16.57
CA PRO A 197 2.99 24.52 -17.55
C PRO A 197 3.83 25.63 -18.21
N ALA A 198 3.34 26.88 -18.22
CA ALA A 198 4.00 28.02 -18.84
C ALA A 198 5.14 28.63 -18.01
N THR A 199 4.97 28.69 -16.69
CA THR A 199 5.93 29.37 -15.78
C THR A 199 6.45 28.47 -14.66
N GLY A 200 5.84 27.30 -14.47
CA GLY A 200 6.23 26.31 -13.47
C GLY A 200 7.47 25.51 -13.85
N THR A 201 7.83 24.59 -12.98
CA THR A 201 8.97 23.68 -13.17
C THR A 201 8.46 22.31 -13.59
N LEU A 202 8.91 21.83 -14.75
CA LEU A 202 8.67 20.46 -15.19
C LEU A 202 9.43 19.50 -14.26
N LYS A 203 8.72 18.56 -13.64
CA LYS A 203 9.31 17.60 -12.69
C LYS A 203 9.45 16.21 -13.25
N TYR A 204 8.37 15.68 -13.82
CA TYR A 204 8.33 14.32 -14.30
C TYR A 204 7.94 14.29 -15.76
N VAL A 205 8.60 13.41 -16.51
CA VAL A 205 8.29 13.09 -17.90
C VAL A 205 8.42 11.59 -18.06
N PHE A 206 7.34 10.94 -18.46
CA PHE A 206 7.29 9.51 -18.74
C PHE A 206 6.82 9.31 -20.16
N SER A 207 7.59 8.60 -20.97
CA SER A 207 7.33 8.39 -22.40
C SER A 207 7.03 6.93 -22.69
N SER A 208 6.03 6.65 -23.51
CA SER A 208 5.78 5.28 -23.95
C SER A 208 6.95 4.76 -24.79
N ASN A 209 7.46 3.60 -24.39
CA ASN A 209 8.60 2.93 -25.01
C ASN A 209 8.22 1.55 -25.58
N GLY A 210 6.96 1.12 -25.38
CA GLY A 210 6.45 -0.17 -25.83
C GLY A 210 6.89 -1.35 -24.96
N ILE A 211 7.65 -1.11 -23.89
CA ILE A 211 8.18 -2.13 -22.97
C ILE A 211 7.56 -1.94 -21.59
N ASP A 212 7.89 -0.81 -20.94
CA ASP A 212 7.43 -0.47 -19.59
C ASP A 212 6.16 0.37 -19.65
N LEU A 213 6.07 1.21 -20.68
CA LEU A 213 4.91 2.04 -20.96
C LEU A 213 4.44 1.75 -22.38
N PRO A 214 3.26 1.12 -22.56
CA PRO A 214 2.77 0.73 -23.89
C PRO A 214 2.47 1.96 -24.76
N HIS A 215 2.73 1.83 -26.06
CA HIS A 215 2.23 2.81 -27.03
C HIS A 215 0.70 2.69 -27.14
N LEU A 216 0.02 3.80 -27.43
CA LEU A 216 -1.41 3.80 -27.67
C LEU A 216 -1.70 3.11 -29.01
N VAL A 217 -2.27 1.89 -28.97
CA VAL A 217 -2.67 1.15 -30.16
C VAL A 217 -4.19 1.12 -30.25
N MET A 218 -4.77 1.69 -31.31
CA MET A 218 -6.22 1.73 -31.51
C MET A 218 -6.62 1.07 -32.83
N GLN A 219 -7.70 0.28 -32.80
CA GLN A 219 -8.20 -0.41 -33.98
C GLN A 219 -8.85 0.57 -34.99
N PRO A 220 -8.95 0.18 -36.29
CA PRO A 220 -9.71 0.94 -37.26
C PRO A 220 -11.14 1.22 -36.77
N GLY A 221 -11.66 2.38 -37.12
CA GLY A 221 -12.97 2.87 -36.73
C GLY A 221 -12.89 4.13 -35.88
N THR A 222 -14.02 4.37 -35.22
CA THR A 222 -14.24 5.52 -34.35
C THR A 222 -14.30 4.99 -32.92
N ASN A 223 -13.16 5.06 -32.22
CA ASN A 223 -12.94 4.42 -30.93
C ASN A 223 -12.34 5.43 -29.95
N GLY A 224 -12.46 5.16 -28.65
CA GLY A 224 -11.85 5.93 -27.58
C GLY A 224 -11.12 5.02 -26.60
N THR A 225 -9.97 5.48 -26.14
CA THR A 225 -9.15 4.78 -25.15
C THR A 225 -8.79 5.77 -24.04
N ASN A 226 -9.05 5.38 -22.80
CA ASN A 226 -8.60 6.13 -21.63
C ASN A 226 -7.18 5.67 -21.26
N ILE A 227 -6.21 6.55 -21.43
CA ILE A 227 -4.83 6.32 -20.97
C ILE A 227 -4.79 6.60 -19.48
N GLN A 228 -4.46 5.58 -18.68
CA GLN A 228 -4.32 5.65 -17.23
C GLN A 228 -2.85 5.41 -16.85
N PHE A 229 -2.19 6.45 -16.36
CA PHE A 229 -0.78 6.40 -15.95
C PHE A 229 -0.65 6.60 -14.44
N GLY A 230 0.00 5.66 -13.75
CA GLY A 230 0.28 5.74 -12.33
C GLY A 230 1.61 5.08 -11.99
N ILE A 231 2.14 5.38 -10.80
CA ILE A 231 3.27 4.65 -10.22
C ILE A 231 2.71 3.67 -9.20
N ASP A 232 3.27 2.46 -9.14
CA ASP A 232 2.89 1.45 -8.15
C ASP A 232 3.02 2.05 -6.74
N PRO A 233 1.98 1.96 -5.88
CA PRO A 233 2.05 2.48 -4.51
C PRO A 233 3.19 1.91 -3.65
N SER A 234 3.71 0.74 -4.02
CA SER A 234 4.83 0.04 -3.37
C SER A 234 6.20 0.59 -3.77
N ASP A 235 6.26 1.39 -4.84
CA ASP A 235 7.51 1.95 -5.36
C ASP A 235 8.05 3.03 -4.39
N PRO A 236 9.31 2.97 -3.96
CA PRO A 236 9.92 4.03 -3.16
C PRO A 236 9.96 5.39 -3.88
N ASP A 237 10.02 5.40 -5.21
CA ASP A 237 10.16 6.59 -6.05
C ASP A 237 8.79 7.08 -6.56
N GLN A 238 8.00 7.65 -5.65
CA GLN A 238 6.68 8.23 -5.96
C GLN A 238 6.77 9.60 -6.65
N MET A 239 5.74 9.96 -7.44
CA MET A 239 5.60 11.31 -8.00
C MET A 239 5.19 12.31 -6.93
N ILE A 240 6.16 12.99 -6.31
CA ILE A 240 5.89 14.04 -5.32
C ILE A 240 6.05 15.43 -5.93
N ILE A 241 5.05 16.29 -5.72
CA ILE A 241 4.97 17.68 -6.16
C ILE A 241 5.00 18.60 -4.92
N GLN A 242 5.94 19.53 -4.90
CA GLN A 242 6.10 20.51 -3.82
C GLN A 242 5.32 21.81 -4.12
N ASP A 243 4.95 22.54 -3.07
CA ASP A 243 4.44 23.90 -3.27
C ASP A 243 5.59 24.82 -3.70
N ASN A 244 5.42 25.47 -4.85
CA ASN A 244 6.34 26.47 -5.37
C ASN A 244 5.89 27.90 -5.05
N GLY A 245 4.91 28.07 -4.16
CA GLY A 245 4.30 29.33 -3.77
C GLY A 245 3.12 29.77 -4.66
N THR A 246 2.81 29.02 -5.72
CA THR A 246 1.64 29.27 -6.57
C THR A 246 0.42 28.43 -6.19
N GLN A 247 0.56 27.50 -5.24
CA GLN A 247 -0.43 26.49 -4.88
C GLN A 247 -1.05 25.76 -6.09
N THR A 248 -0.30 25.65 -7.18
CA THR A 248 -0.79 25.11 -8.46
C THR A 248 0.14 23.99 -8.90
N PHE A 249 -0.42 22.94 -9.49
CA PHE A 249 0.32 21.93 -10.22
C PHE A 249 -0.36 21.66 -11.56
N SER A 250 0.33 21.01 -12.49
CA SER A 250 -0.24 20.71 -13.80
C SER A 250 0.14 19.31 -14.28
N ILE A 251 -0.76 18.71 -15.06
CA ILE A 251 -0.49 17.48 -15.82
C ILE A 251 -0.70 17.74 -17.31
N GLY A 252 -0.06 16.96 -18.16
CA GLY A 252 -0.25 17.08 -19.60
C GLY A 252 0.25 15.89 -20.38
N TYR A 253 -0.29 15.76 -21.59
CA TYR A 253 -0.01 14.68 -22.52
C TYR A 253 0.57 15.26 -23.81
N ARG A 254 1.72 14.72 -24.21
CA ARG A 254 2.39 15.05 -25.47
C ARG A 254 2.24 13.89 -26.44
N ILE A 255 1.98 14.18 -27.71
CA ILE A 255 2.20 13.21 -28.78
C ILE A 255 3.67 13.27 -29.17
N ASP A 256 4.40 12.19 -28.93
CA ASP A 256 5.81 12.09 -29.31
C ASP A 256 5.96 11.77 -30.80
N ASP A 257 5.28 10.70 -31.22
CA ASP A 257 5.20 10.25 -32.61
C ASP A 257 3.75 9.85 -32.92
N HIS A 258 3.24 10.33 -34.05
CA HIS A 258 1.99 9.87 -34.62
C HIS A 258 2.19 8.52 -35.32
N ASN A 259 1.10 7.81 -35.59
CA ASN A 259 1.14 6.59 -36.41
C ASN A 259 1.58 6.92 -37.84
N LEU A 260 1.11 8.05 -38.37
CA LEU A 260 1.45 8.52 -39.71
C LEU A 260 1.50 10.06 -39.75
N GLN A 261 2.71 10.62 -39.67
CA GLN A 261 2.99 12.03 -39.94
C GLN A 261 3.98 12.18 -41.10
N THR A 262 3.46 12.29 -42.32
CA THR A 262 4.28 12.25 -43.55
C THR A 262 4.76 13.61 -44.03
N SER A 263 4.39 14.69 -43.34
CA SER A 263 4.66 16.07 -43.77
C SER A 263 4.74 17.02 -42.58
N ASN A 264 5.27 18.22 -42.82
CA ASN A 264 5.35 19.25 -41.80
C ASN A 264 3.93 19.58 -41.28
N PRO A 265 3.65 19.36 -39.98
CA PRO A 265 2.33 19.60 -39.39
C PRO A 265 1.82 21.04 -39.52
N CYS A 266 2.73 22.01 -39.73
CA CYS A 266 2.38 23.41 -39.94
C CYS A 266 1.72 23.69 -41.29
N LEU A 267 1.90 22.81 -42.28
CA LEU A 267 1.40 22.98 -43.64
C LEU A 267 0.34 21.95 -44.00
N VAL A 268 0.43 20.76 -43.41
CA VAL A 268 -0.49 19.66 -43.63
C VAL A 268 -0.83 19.07 -42.28
N ALA A 269 -2.11 19.16 -41.91
CA ALA A 269 -2.60 18.58 -40.67
C ALA A 269 -2.32 17.07 -40.62
N PRO A 270 -2.00 16.51 -39.45
CA PRO A 270 -1.92 15.06 -39.27
C PRO A 270 -3.20 14.38 -39.79
N PRO A 271 -3.11 13.33 -40.63
CA PRO A 271 -4.27 12.66 -41.19
C PRO A 271 -5.18 12.09 -40.10
N SER A 272 -6.43 12.56 -40.03
CA SER A 272 -7.41 12.09 -39.03
C SER A 272 -7.74 10.60 -39.18
N GLY A 273 -7.83 10.11 -40.42
CA GLY A 273 -8.16 8.71 -40.73
C GLY A 273 -7.03 7.70 -40.49
N ALA A 274 -5.89 8.12 -39.92
CA ALA A 274 -4.73 7.28 -39.68
C ALA A 274 -4.01 7.56 -38.35
N ASN A 275 -4.55 8.40 -37.46
CA ASN A 275 -3.92 8.79 -36.21
C ASN A 275 -4.96 8.89 -35.07
N ALA A 276 -4.50 8.75 -33.83
CA ALA A 276 -5.28 9.01 -32.63
C ALA A 276 -4.92 10.38 -32.04
N PHE A 277 -5.91 11.08 -31.49
CA PHE A 277 -5.75 12.46 -31.00
C PHE A 277 -6.35 12.63 -29.61
N PRO A 278 -5.86 13.62 -28.83
CA PRO A 278 -6.50 14.02 -27.59
C PRO A 278 -7.93 14.53 -27.85
N THR A 279 -8.78 14.44 -26.84
CA THR A 279 -10.18 14.87 -26.94
C THR A 279 -10.54 16.00 -25.98
N THR A 280 -11.53 16.78 -26.37
CA THR A 280 -12.25 17.71 -25.48
C THR A 280 -13.70 17.25 -25.29
N ASP A 281 -14.34 17.72 -24.23
CA ASP A 281 -15.76 17.42 -24.02
C ASP A 281 -16.70 18.20 -24.94
N VAL A 282 -17.96 17.79 -24.91
CA VAL A 282 -19.07 18.41 -25.66
C VAL A 282 -19.83 19.43 -24.82
N GLY A 283 -19.47 19.58 -23.54
CA GLY A 283 -20.14 20.48 -22.58
C GLY A 283 -19.79 21.96 -22.79
N GLY A 284 -18.77 22.22 -23.61
CA GLY A 284 -18.29 23.56 -23.91
C GLY A 284 -17.26 24.04 -22.87
N LEU A 285 -16.38 24.95 -23.27
CA LEU A 285 -15.21 25.38 -22.50
C LEU A 285 -15.57 26.12 -21.20
N GLN A 286 -15.47 25.44 -20.06
CA GLN A 286 -15.72 25.98 -18.72
C GLN A 286 -14.47 26.50 -18.02
N ALA A 287 -13.29 25.95 -18.32
CA ALA A 287 -12.03 26.32 -17.68
C ALA A 287 -11.00 26.93 -18.66
N PRO A 288 -11.32 28.04 -19.35
CA PRO A 288 -10.46 28.64 -20.38
C PRO A 288 -9.10 29.13 -19.84
N THR A 289 -9.00 29.43 -18.55
CA THR A 289 -7.75 29.86 -17.90
C THR A 289 -6.88 28.69 -17.43
N ARG A 290 -7.43 27.47 -17.37
CA ARG A 290 -6.78 26.30 -16.77
C ARG A 290 -6.52 25.16 -17.74
N ASN A 291 -7.12 25.19 -18.92
CA ASN A 291 -6.69 24.38 -20.06
C ASN A 291 -5.59 25.09 -20.82
N TRP A 292 -4.56 24.33 -21.19
CA TRP A 292 -3.36 24.81 -21.83
C TRP A 292 -3.08 24.01 -23.10
N LEU A 293 -2.49 24.70 -24.06
CA LEU A 293 -1.92 24.12 -25.26
C LEU A 293 -0.46 24.57 -25.36
N PHE A 294 0.45 23.61 -25.54
CA PHE A 294 1.76 23.91 -26.11
C PHE A 294 1.68 23.71 -27.62
N ALA A 295 1.70 24.82 -28.37
CA ALA A 295 1.67 24.76 -29.83
C ALA A 295 3.10 24.81 -30.40
N ILE A 296 3.37 23.97 -31.40
CA ILE A 296 4.63 24.04 -32.15
C ILE A 296 4.71 25.36 -32.94
N ASN A 297 5.93 25.82 -33.23
CA ASN A 297 6.14 27.05 -33.97
C ASN A 297 5.88 26.86 -35.47
N CYS A 298 4.70 27.30 -35.90
CA CYS A 298 4.26 27.29 -37.31
C CYS A 298 4.24 28.67 -37.96
N GLY A 299 4.89 29.68 -37.35
CA GLY A 299 4.87 31.05 -37.83
C GLY A 299 3.44 31.60 -37.95
N ALA A 300 3.13 32.25 -39.07
CA ALA A 300 1.82 32.85 -39.31
C ALA A 300 0.68 31.85 -39.60
N PHE A 301 1.00 30.56 -39.79
CA PHE A 301 0.04 29.53 -40.22
C PHE A 301 -0.47 28.65 -39.09
N GLY A 302 0.01 28.84 -37.86
CA GLY A 302 -0.46 28.09 -36.70
C GLY A 302 -0.78 28.97 -35.51
N CYS A 303 -1.07 28.28 -34.40
CA CYS A 303 -1.40 28.93 -33.14
C CYS A 303 -0.18 29.61 -32.52
N PRO A 304 -0.37 30.56 -31.58
CA PRO A 304 0.73 31.17 -30.86
C PRO A 304 1.68 30.12 -30.30
N ALA A 305 2.92 30.14 -30.75
CA ALA A 305 3.90 29.11 -30.42
C ALA A 305 4.23 29.10 -28.92
N GLY A 306 4.47 27.91 -28.38
CA GLY A 306 4.73 27.71 -26.96
C GLY A 306 3.44 27.58 -26.16
N TRP A 307 3.54 27.85 -24.86
CA TRP A 307 2.41 27.70 -23.93
C TRP A 307 1.42 28.86 -24.06
N SER A 308 0.15 28.51 -24.22
CA SER A 308 -0.97 29.44 -24.10
C SER A 308 -2.12 28.74 -23.37
N SER A 309 -2.76 29.44 -22.43
CA SER A 309 -4.05 28.99 -21.92
C SER A 309 -5.10 29.16 -23.02
N PHE A 310 -6.20 28.42 -22.94
CA PHE A 310 -7.25 28.52 -23.95
C PHE A 310 -7.81 29.94 -24.06
N GLN A 311 -7.89 30.68 -22.96
CA GLN A 311 -8.29 32.09 -22.94
C GLN A 311 -7.35 32.99 -23.78
N GLN A 312 -6.06 32.67 -23.83
CA GLN A 312 -5.05 33.42 -24.59
C GLN A 312 -5.04 33.04 -26.08
N LEU A 313 -5.57 31.86 -26.43
CA LEU A 313 -5.65 31.41 -27.81
C LEU A 313 -6.69 32.22 -28.60
N PRO A 314 -6.41 32.61 -29.86
CA PRO A 314 -7.43 33.10 -30.78
C PRO A 314 -8.54 32.05 -30.96
N ALA A 315 -9.76 32.50 -31.26
CA ALA A 315 -10.91 31.61 -31.45
C ALA A 315 -10.65 30.47 -32.46
N LEU A 316 -9.84 30.73 -33.49
CA LEU A 316 -9.44 29.75 -34.51
C LEU A 316 -8.64 28.56 -33.96
N CYS A 317 -7.95 28.75 -32.84
CA CYS A 317 -7.01 27.81 -32.24
C CYS A 317 -7.51 27.26 -30.90
N ARG A 318 -8.66 27.74 -30.44
CA ARG A 318 -9.19 27.45 -29.13
C ARG A 318 -10.20 26.31 -29.28
N PRO A 319 -9.93 25.15 -28.66
CA PRO A 319 -10.91 24.08 -28.63
C PRO A 319 -12.24 24.53 -28.00
N SER A 320 -13.34 23.94 -28.46
CA SER A 320 -14.68 24.31 -28.01
C SER A 320 -15.01 23.83 -26.60
N GLY A 321 -14.33 22.79 -26.11
CA GLY A 321 -14.54 22.15 -24.80
C GLY A 321 -13.29 22.14 -23.91
N ASP A 322 -13.44 21.63 -22.69
CA ASP A 322 -12.31 21.36 -21.79
C ASP A 322 -11.61 20.06 -22.18
N TRP A 323 -10.31 19.94 -21.91
CA TRP A 323 -9.59 18.69 -22.14
C TRP A 323 -10.20 17.54 -21.33
N VAL A 324 -10.41 16.39 -21.97
CA VAL A 324 -10.90 15.19 -21.28
C VAL A 324 -9.74 14.51 -20.55
N MET A 325 -9.30 15.14 -19.47
CA MET A 325 -8.24 14.66 -18.60
C MET A 325 -8.57 14.89 -17.12
N ARG A 326 -8.10 13.97 -16.27
CA ARG A 326 -8.24 14.07 -14.82
C ARG A 326 -6.99 13.55 -14.11
N VAL A 327 -6.83 13.96 -12.87
CA VAL A 327 -5.71 13.53 -12.02
C VAL A 327 -6.23 13.18 -10.64
N THR A 328 -5.77 12.05 -10.11
CA THR A 328 -5.94 11.64 -8.72
C THR A 328 -4.64 11.94 -7.97
N TRP A 329 -4.76 12.66 -6.86
CA TRP A 329 -3.64 13.03 -6.02
C TRP A 329 -3.98 12.91 -4.54
N THR A 330 -2.96 12.68 -3.73
CA THR A 330 -3.08 12.47 -2.29
C THR A 330 -2.11 13.39 -1.57
N PRO A 331 -2.57 14.25 -0.64
CA PRO A 331 -1.66 14.97 0.24
C PRO A 331 -0.72 14.00 0.95
N THR A 332 0.56 14.36 1.09
CA THR A 332 1.52 13.57 1.86
C THR A 332 1.53 13.94 3.33
N ASN A 333 0.83 15.02 3.70
CA ASN A 333 0.91 15.63 5.03
C ASN A 333 -0.43 16.10 5.61
N CYS A 334 -1.60 15.58 5.19
CA CYS A 334 -2.79 15.87 6.00
C CYS A 334 -2.62 15.20 7.36
N GLN A 335 -2.47 16.05 8.37
CA GLN A 335 -2.76 15.69 9.74
C GLN A 335 -4.27 15.46 9.81
N VAL A 336 -4.69 14.21 9.66
CA VAL A 336 -6.11 13.88 9.74
C VAL A 336 -6.53 14.07 11.19
N ALA A 337 -7.36 15.08 11.44
CA ALA A 337 -7.90 15.30 12.76
C ALA A 337 -8.63 14.03 13.24
N GLY A 338 -8.36 13.67 14.48
CA GLY A 338 -8.98 12.56 15.17
C GLY A 338 -9.62 13.04 16.45
N ALA A 339 -10.41 12.17 17.08
CA ALA A 339 -10.98 12.45 18.37
C ALA A 339 -9.87 12.60 19.42
N CYS A 340 -9.78 13.80 19.99
CA CYS A 340 -8.93 14.11 21.11
C CYS A 340 -9.78 14.22 22.38
N CYS A 341 -9.50 13.37 23.36
CA CYS A 341 -10.18 13.38 24.64
C CYS A 341 -9.40 14.26 25.62
N LEU A 342 -9.88 15.47 25.84
CA LEU A 342 -9.26 16.43 26.74
C LEU A 342 -9.43 16.02 28.21
N PRO A 343 -8.56 16.49 29.12
CA PRO A 343 -8.68 16.24 30.56
C PRO A 343 -10.02 16.71 31.18
N SER A 344 -10.71 17.65 30.52
CA SER A 344 -12.05 18.11 30.89
C SER A 344 -13.16 17.07 30.65
N GLY A 345 -12.87 15.98 29.93
CA GLY A 345 -13.85 15.00 29.47
C GLY A 345 -14.52 15.39 28.15
N SER A 346 -14.16 16.54 27.56
CA SER A 346 -14.64 16.97 26.25
C SER A 346 -13.90 16.24 25.12
N CYS A 347 -14.61 15.91 24.05
CA CYS A 347 -14.02 15.42 22.81
C CYS A 347 -13.90 16.56 21.80
N GLU A 348 -12.71 16.81 21.30
CA GLU A 348 -12.47 17.75 20.20
C GLU A 348 -11.81 17.05 19.02
N SER A 349 -12.14 17.44 17.79
CA SER A 349 -11.46 16.91 16.60
C SER A 349 -10.18 17.71 16.36
N LEU A 350 -9.06 17.15 16.78
CA LEU A 350 -7.74 17.80 16.76
C LEU A 350 -6.72 16.87 16.09
N THR A 351 -5.58 17.42 15.66
CA THR A 351 -4.44 16.59 15.25
C THR A 351 -3.80 15.94 16.48
N GLU A 352 -3.03 14.86 16.31
CA GLU A 352 -2.31 14.22 17.42
C GLU A 352 -1.42 15.22 18.16
N ALA A 353 -0.68 16.05 17.41
CA ALA A 353 0.18 17.09 17.97
C ALA A 353 -0.60 18.12 18.79
N ASN A 354 -1.73 18.62 18.29
CA ASN A 354 -2.55 19.58 19.03
C ASN A 354 -3.23 18.95 20.24
N CYS A 355 -3.60 17.66 20.13
CA CYS A 355 -4.15 16.90 21.24
C CYS A 355 -3.14 16.77 22.39
N ALA A 356 -1.89 16.41 22.06
CA ALA A 356 -0.80 16.30 23.03
C ALA A 356 -0.48 17.65 23.70
N VAL A 357 -0.49 18.76 22.95
CA VAL A 357 -0.27 20.11 23.49
C VAL A 357 -1.32 20.49 24.53
N LEU A 358 -2.58 20.06 24.34
CA LEU A 358 -3.67 20.29 25.29
C LEU A 358 -3.73 19.25 26.42
N GLY A 359 -2.76 18.32 26.48
CA GLY A 359 -2.74 17.22 27.46
C GLY A 359 -3.88 16.21 27.27
N GLY A 360 -4.48 16.17 26.07
CA GLY A 360 -5.54 15.22 25.72
C GLY A 360 -4.99 13.86 25.28
N ASN A 361 -5.85 12.84 25.36
CA ASN A 361 -5.58 11.51 24.84
C ASN A 361 -6.11 11.39 23.40
N PHE A 362 -5.23 11.14 22.44
CA PHE A 362 -5.60 11.00 21.04
C PHE A 362 -6.08 9.58 20.75
N ILE A 363 -7.30 9.43 20.24
CA ILE A 363 -7.92 8.12 20.00
C ILE A 363 -7.47 7.49 18.68
N GLY A 364 -7.04 8.31 17.73
CA GLY A 364 -6.53 7.89 16.43
C GLY A 364 -7.00 8.80 15.30
N GLU A 365 -6.23 8.86 14.22
CA GLU A 365 -6.55 9.65 13.04
C GLU A 365 -7.88 9.22 12.39
N GLY A 366 -8.67 10.18 11.91
CA GLY A 366 -9.96 9.91 11.27
C GLY A 366 -11.09 9.46 12.21
N THR A 367 -10.82 9.31 13.51
CA THR A 367 -11.85 9.03 14.51
C THR A 367 -12.69 10.26 14.78
N THR A 368 -14.01 10.11 14.91
CA THR A 368 -14.94 11.22 15.13
C THR A 368 -15.33 11.35 16.59
N CYS A 369 -15.57 12.58 17.03
CA CYS A 369 -16.11 12.85 18.36
C CYS A 369 -17.61 12.52 18.43
N GLY A 370 -17.93 11.33 18.94
CA GLY A 370 -19.27 10.90 19.31
C GLY A 370 -19.49 10.98 20.83
N ALA A 371 -20.74 10.82 21.26
CA ALA A 371 -21.14 10.94 22.67
C ALA A 371 -20.37 10.01 23.63
N ASN A 372 -19.83 8.90 23.11
CA ASN A 372 -19.10 7.89 23.88
C ASN A 372 -17.62 7.74 23.47
N THR A 373 -17.09 8.62 22.62
CA THR A 373 -15.71 8.46 22.13
C THR A 373 -14.68 8.59 23.26
N CYS A 374 -14.97 9.43 24.26
CA CYS A 374 -14.08 9.64 25.42
C CYS A 374 -14.45 8.83 26.67
N SER A 375 -15.55 8.07 26.67
CA SER A 375 -15.86 7.14 27.77
C SER A 375 -15.01 5.87 27.73
N ASN A 376 -14.45 5.51 26.56
CA ASN A 376 -13.46 4.44 26.44
C ASN A 376 -12.07 4.83 26.98
N ALA A 377 -11.84 6.12 27.26
CA ALA A 377 -10.61 6.61 27.89
C ALA A 377 -10.68 6.62 29.44
N LEU A 378 -11.84 6.26 29.99
CA LEU A 378 -12.02 6.14 31.43
C LEU A 378 -11.58 4.75 31.90
N VAL A 379 -10.98 4.74 33.08
CA VAL A 379 -10.53 3.56 33.81
C VAL A 379 -11.07 3.63 35.24
N PRO A 380 -11.28 2.47 35.89
CA PRO A 380 -11.47 2.46 37.34
C PRO A 380 -10.11 2.78 37.99
N CYS A 381 -10.07 3.85 38.79
CA CYS A 381 -8.87 4.28 39.50
C CYS A 381 -8.93 3.83 40.97
N CYS A 382 -8.04 2.91 41.35
CA CYS A 382 -8.01 2.30 42.67
C CYS A 382 -7.01 2.99 43.60
N PHE A 383 -7.46 3.39 44.79
CA PHE A 383 -6.62 4.04 45.80
C PHE A 383 -6.32 3.07 46.95
N GLN A 384 -5.07 2.60 47.05
CA GLN A 384 -4.67 1.62 48.05
C GLN A 384 -4.83 2.11 49.49
N ALA A 385 -4.65 3.42 49.74
CA ALA A 385 -4.75 4.00 51.08
C ALA A 385 -6.19 4.04 51.63
N THR A 386 -7.19 4.17 50.76
CA THR A 386 -8.60 4.33 51.18
C THR A 386 -9.49 3.15 50.79
N GLY A 387 -9.00 2.26 49.92
CA GLY A 387 -9.82 1.22 49.28
C GLY A 387 -10.86 1.76 48.30
N GLY A 388 -10.84 3.07 48.02
CA GLY A 388 -11.80 3.73 47.15
C GLY A 388 -11.54 3.49 45.66
N CYS A 389 -12.61 3.54 44.87
CA CYS A 389 -12.55 3.52 43.41
C CYS A 389 -13.21 4.80 42.85
N LEU A 390 -12.51 5.52 41.98
CA LEU A 390 -13.09 6.62 41.19
C LEU A 390 -12.91 6.35 39.69
N THR A 391 -13.95 6.58 38.88
CA THR A 391 -13.84 6.45 37.43
C THR A 391 -13.19 7.73 36.88
N LEU A 392 -11.91 7.64 36.48
CA LEU A 392 -11.09 8.75 36.01
C LEU A 392 -10.40 8.37 34.69
N SER A 393 -9.80 9.32 33.97
CA SER A 393 -8.86 8.96 32.90
C SER A 393 -7.59 8.33 33.49
N ALA A 394 -6.88 7.51 32.71
CA ALA A 394 -5.64 6.87 33.17
C ALA A 394 -4.59 7.89 33.65
N ALA A 395 -4.46 9.03 32.94
CA ALA A 395 -3.55 10.11 33.30
C ALA A 395 -3.94 10.77 34.64
N SER A 396 -5.22 11.10 34.83
CA SER A 396 -5.72 11.68 36.08
C SER A 396 -5.61 10.70 37.25
N CYS A 397 -5.77 9.39 36.99
CA CYS A 397 -5.58 8.36 38.00
C CYS A 397 -4.14 8.31 38.52
N ALA A 398 -3.17 8.30 37.61
CA ALA A 398 -1.75 8.33 37.95
C ALA A 398 -1.38 9.63 38.69
N ALA A 399 -1.90 10.78 38.24
CA ALA A 399 -1.67 12.07 38.88
C ALA A 399 -2.27 12.14 40.30
N ALA A 400 -3.40 11.46 40.54
CA ALA A 400 -4.02 11.34 41.86
C ALA A 400 -3.33 10.31 42.77
N GLY A 401 -2.31 9.60 42.29
CA GLY A 401 -1.61 8.55 43.04
C GLY A 401 -2.39 7.23 43.15
N GLY A 402 -3.36 7.00 42.26
CA GLY A 402 -4.10 5.75 42.16
C GLY A 402 -3.54 4.79 41.10
N VAL A 403 -3.98 3.54 41.15
CA VAL A 403 -3.64 2.50 40.17
C VAL A 403 -4.80 2.36 39.17
N ALA A 404 -4.50 2.56 37.89
CA ALA A 404 -5.50 2.46 36.81
C ALA A 404 -5.81 0.99 36.49
N GLY A 405 -7.10 0.63 36.43
CA GLY A 405 -7.57 -0.65 35.91
C GLY A 405 -7.76 -0.66 34.39
N PRO A 406 -8.42 -1.68 33.84
CA PRO A 406 -8.62 -1.84 32.39
C PRO A 406 -9.42 -0.67 31.78
N ALA A 407 -9.04 -0.24 30.57
CA ALA A 407 -9.75 0.79 29.81
C ALA A 407 -11.18 0.36 29.44
N GLY A 408 -12.12 1.29 29.48
CA GLY A 408 -13.53 1.05 29.16
C GLY A 408 -14.33 0.42 30.31
N GLN A 409 -13.71 0.19 31.48
CA GLN A 409 -14.43 -0.20 32.69
C GLN A 409 -14.65 0.99 33.63
N THR A 410 -15.64 0.87 34.51
CA THR A 410 -15.95 1.87 35.53
C THR A 410 -15.89 1.24 36.92
N CYS A 411 -15.85 2.07 37.96
CA CYS A 411 -15.94 1.61 39.34
C CYS A 411 -17.28 0.92 39.70
N ALA A 412 -18.27 0.92 38.80
CA ALA A 412 -19.50 0.17 39.00
C ALA A 412 -19.36 -1.32 38.65
N THR A 413 -18.45 -1.66 37.72
CA THR A 413 -18.25 -3.04 37.24
C THR A 413 -16.90 -3.61 37.65
N TYR A 414 -15.95 -2.76 38.02
CA TYR A 414 -14.61 -3.15 38.43
C TYR A 414 -14.45 -3.08 39.95
N VAL A 415 -13.97 -4.18 40.56
CA VAL A 415 -13.71 -4.24 41.99
C VAL A 415 -12.24 -3.95 42.26
N CYS A 416 -11.97 -2.83 42.94
CA CYS A 416 -10.64 -2.55 43.48
C CYS A 416 -10.34 -3.46 44.67
N PHE A 417 -9.11 -4.00 44.71
CA PHE A 417 -8.59 -4.83 45.80
C PHE A 417 -9.53 -6.01 46.17
N PRO A 418 -9.79 -6.94 45.23
CA PRO A 418 -10.69 -8.05 45.50
C PRO A 418 -10.19 -8.92 46.65
N ILE A 419 -11.11 -9.35 47.50
CA ILE A 419 -10.87 -10.28 48.61
C ILE A 419 -11.81 -11.47 48.49
N GLY A 420 -11.31 -12.67 48.77
CA GLY A 420 -12.08 -13.89 48.54
C GLY A 420 -11.39 -15.13 49.11
N ALA A 421 -11.98 -16.28 48.82
CA ALA A 421 -11.43 -17.58 49.19
C ALA A 421 -10.23 -17.94 48.30
N CYS A 422 -9.25 -18.61 48.89
CA CYS A 422 -8.07 -19.13 48.21
C CYS A 422 -7.94 -20.62 48.50
N CYS A 423 -7.86 -21.42 47.44
CA CYS A 423 -7.65 -22.86 47.55
C CYS A 423 -6.17 -23.17 47.47
N LEU A 424 -5.62 -23.74 48.53
CA LEU A 424 -4.23 -24.16 48.59
C LEU A 424 -4.03 -25.55 47.96
N PRO A 425 -2.79 -25.92 47.58
CA PRO A 425 -2.50 -27.24 46.98
C PRO A 425 -2.81 -28.45 47.88
N ASP A 426 -2.91 -28.25 49.19
CA ASP A 426 -3.27 -29.28 50.17
C ASP A 426 -4.79 -29.46 50.33
N GLY A 427 -5.59 -28.78 49.50
CA GLY A 427 -7.06 -28.79 49.58
C GLY A 427 -7.63 -27.82 50.61
N SER A 428 -6.79 -27.17 51.44
CA SER A 428 -7.26 -26.22 52.44
C SER A 428 -7.76 -24.92 51.81
N CYS A 429 -8.75 -24.29 52.45
CA CYS A 429 -9.34 -23.04 52.00
C CYS A 429 -9.00 -21.90 52.96
N LEU A 430 -8.31 -20.87 52.46
CA LEU A 430 -8.05 -19.63 53.19
C LEU A 430 -9.10 -18.56 52.87
N PRO A 431 -9.85 -18.06 53.86
CA PRO A 431 -10.87 -17.05 53.63
C PRO A 431 -10.30 -15.63 53.58
N GLY A 432 -10.90 -14.75 52.77
CA GLY A 432 -10.70 -13.31 52.84
C GLY A 432 -9.31 -12.81 52.45
N VAL A 433 -8.60 -13.52 51.58
CA VAL A 433 -7.26 -13.13 51.12
C VAL A 433 -7.32 -12.42 49.77
N SER A 434 -6.28 -11.66 49.42
CA SER A 434 -6.14 -11.04 48.10
C SER A 434 -5.58 -12.04 47.08
N PRO A 435 -5.76 -11.81 45.75
CA PRO A 435 -5.17 -12.67 44.72
C PRO A 435 -3.65 -12.80 44.86
N ALA A 436 -2.95 -11.71 45.20
CA ALA A 436 -1.51 -11.72 45.39
C ALA A 436 -1.08 -12.53 46.63
N ALA A 437 -1.81 -12.41 47.74
CA ALA A 437 -1.55 -13.19 48.95
C ALA A 437 -1.88 -14.68 48.77
N CYS A 438 -2.89 -14.99 47.95
CA CYS A 438 -3.24 -16.36 47.57
C CYS A 438 -2.14 -17.01 46.72
N ALA A 439 -1.68 -16.31 45.68
CA ALA A 439 -0.59 -16.78 44.83
C ALA A 439 0.73 -16.95 45.60
N ALA A 440 1.01 -16.09 46.59
CA ALA A 440 2.18 -16.22 47.46
C ALA A 440 2.20 -17.53 48.29
N GLN A 441 1.05 -18.17 48.46
CA GLN A 441 0.91 -19.47 49.13
C GLN A 441 0.74 -20.63 48.13
N ASN A 442 1.06 -20.40 46.86
CA ASN A 442 0.83 -21.34 45.75
C ASN A 442 -0.65 -21.76 45.59
N GLY A 443 -1.58 -20.93 46.07
CA GLY A 443 -3.01 -21.18 45.99
C GLY A 443 -3.69 -20.55 44.78
N ILE A 444 -4.90 -21.03 44.49
CA ILE A 444 -5.78 -20.55 43.41
C ILE A 444 -6.91 -19.72 44.01
N PHE A 445 -6.99 -18.45 43.58
CA PHE A 445 -8.01 -17.51 44.03
C PHE A 445 -9.37 -17.78 43.38
N GLN A 446 -10.42 -17.92 44.20
CA GLN A 446 -11.75 -18.33 43.73
C GLN A 446 -12.64 -17.16 43.27
N GLY A 447 -12.16 -15.92 43.40
CA GLY A 447 -12.87 -14.72 42.97
C GLY A 447 -13.33 -13.84 44.14
N ASN A 448 -13.67 -12.59 43.83
CA ASN A 448 -14.06 -11.61 44.85
C ASN A 448 -15.38 -11.98 45.54
N GLY A 449 -15.42 -11.88 46.87
CA GLY A 449 -16.60 -12.16 47.69
C GLY A 449 -16.89 -13.65 47.90
N THR A 450 -16.06 -14.55 47.38
CA THR A 450 -16.18 -15.99 47.64
C THR A 450 -15.80 -16.31 49.09
N GLN A 451 -16.55 -17.23 49.70
CA GLN A 451 -16.31 -17.71 51.07
C GLN A 451 -15.91 -19.18 51.04
N CYS A 452 -15.08 -19.61 51.98
CA CYS A 452 -14.74 -21.02 52.12
C CYS A 452 -15.98 -21.84 52.49
N SER A 453 -16.42 -22.69 51.57
CA SER A 453 -17.51 -23.65 51.76
C SER A 453 -17.04 -25.06 51.42
N ALA A 454 -17.70 -26.08 52.00
CA ALA A 454 -17.42 -27.47 51.68
C ALA A 454 -17.50 -27.71 50.16
N GLY A 455 -16.48 -28.35 49.58
CA GLY A 455 -16.38 -28.62 48.14
C GLY A 455 -15.93 -27.45 47.25
N LEU A 456 -15.63 -26.26 47.81
CA LEU A 456 -15.07 -25.16 47.03
C LEU A 456 -13.64 -25.45 46.56
N CYS A 457 -12.84 -26.04 47.44
CA CYS A 457 -11.49 -26.49 47.13
C CYS A 457 -11.52 -28.00 46.88
N PRO A 458 -11.03 -28.48 45.73
CA PRO A 458 -10.91 -29.91 45.49
C PRO A 458 -10.00 -30.54 46.54
N GLU A 459 -10.44 -31.65 47.12
CA GLU A 459 -9.58 -32.51 47.96
C GLU A 459 -8.39 -33.01 47.12
N PRO A 460 -7.17 -33.03 47.67
CA PRO A 460 -6.01 -33.44 46.91
C PRO A 460 -6.10 -34.94 46.59
N THR A 461 -5.88 -35.28 45.33
CA THR A 461 -5.82 -36.68 44.87
C THR A 461 -4.38 -37.14 44.71
N GLY A 462 -4.17 -38.45 44.82
CA GLY A 462 -2.86 -39.07 44.70
C GLY A 462 -2.95 -40.56 44.35
N ALA A 463 -1.82 -41.14 43.99
CA ALA A 463 -1.68 -42.55 43.68
C ALA A 463 -2.04 -43.41 44.91
N SER A 464 -2.96 -44.34 44.67
CA SER A 464 -3.49 -45.26 45.65
C SER A 464 -3.27 -46.67 45.16
N CYS A 465 -2.36 -47.37 45.83
CA CYS A 465 -1.92 -48.70 45.42
C CYS A 465 -2.71 -49.79 46.13
N PHE A 466 -3.35 -50.63 45.34
CA PHE A 466 -4.03 -51.81 45.81
C PHE A 466 -3.04 -52.97 45.98
N PRO A 467 -3.32 -53.92 46.89
CA PRO A 467 -2.46 -55.11 47.07
C PRO A 467 -2.25 -55.96 45.80
N THR A 468 -3.04 -55.74 44.76
CA THR A 468 -2.95 -56.44 43.46
C THR A 468 -1.99 -55.76 42.48
N GLY A 469 -1.28 -54.70 42.88
CA GLY A 469 -0.44 -53.89 41.97
C GLY A 469 -1.21 -52.85 41.15
N PHE A 470 -2.55 -52.84 41.25
CA PHE A 470 -3.38 -51.86 40.56
C PHE A 470 -3.29 -50.48 41.25
N CYS A 471 -3.30 -49.41 40.47
CA CYS A 471 -3.19 -48.04 40.96
C CYS A 471 -4.36 -47.18 40.48
N LEU A 472 -4.96 -46.41 41.39
CA LEU A 472 -5.94 -45.38 41.08
C LEU A 472 -5.53 -44.03 41.67
N ILE A 473 -5.94 -42.94 41.00
CA ILE A 473 -5.83 -41.59 41.56
C ILE A 473 -7.08 -41.32 42.40
N LEU A 474 -6.95 -41.42 43.72
CA LEU A 474 -8.04 -41.24 44.69
C LEU A 474 -7.67 -40.17 45.72
N THR A 475 -8.67 -39.63 46.42
CA THR A 475 -8.42 -38.88 47.65
C THR A 475 -7.94 -39.84 48.74
N GLU A 476 -7.26 -39.33 49.78
CA GLU A 476 -6.80 -40.14 50.91
C GLU A 476 -7.97 -40.93 51.54
N GLU A 477 -9.12 -40.28 51.75
CA GLU A 477 -10.32 -40.92 52.31
C GLU A 477 -10.83 -42.08 51.44
N GLN A 478 -10.90 -41.88 50.13
CA GLN A 478 -11.33 -42.91 49.18
C GLN A 478 -10.34 -44.07 49.11
N ALA A 479 -9.03 -43.79 49.23
CA ALA A 479 -8.00 -44.82 49.24
C ALA A 479 -8.11 -45.71 50.48
N LEU A 480 -8.29 -45.10 51.66
CA LEU A 480 -8.51 -45.84 52.91
C LEU A 480 -9.79 -46.67 52.86
N GLU A 481 -10.90 -46.12 52.35
CA GLU A 481 -12.18 -46.85 52.23
C GLU A 481 -12.06 -48.03 51.25
N ALA A 482 -11.28 -47.87 50.17
CA ALA A 482 -11.04 -48.91 49.18
C ALA A 482 -9.97 -49.94 49.62
N GLY A 483 -9.33 -49.76 50.79
CA GLY A 483 -8.25 -50.63 51.27
C GLY A 483 -6.94 -50.50 50.49
N ALA A 484 -6.73 -49.36 49.81
CA ALA A 484 -5.50 -49.03 49.10
C ALA A 484 -4.54 -48.23 49.99
N THR A 485 -3.24 -48.32 49.70
CA THR A 485 -2.21 -47.49 50.35
C THR A 485 -2.04 -46.19 49.56
N TRP A 486 -2.23 -45.04 50.21
CA TRP A 486 -2.12 -43.72 49.57
C TRP A 486 -0.70 -43.16 49.70
N PHE A 487 -0.12 -42.65 48.61
CA PHE A 487 1.29 -42.26 48.53
C PHE A 487 1.54 -40.74 48.59
N GLY A 488 0.52 -39.93 48.86
CA GLY A 488 0.66 -38.48 48.96
C GLY A 488 0.01 -37.73 47.80
N PRO A 489 -0.26 -36.42 47.98
CA PRO A 489 -0.97 -35.62 47.00
C PRO A 489 -0.11 -35.36 45.76
N GLY A 490 -0.71 -35.41 44.58
CA GLY A 490 -0.03 -35.17 43.30
C GLY A 490 0.86 -36.31 42.80
N THR A 491 0.94 -37.44 43.51
CA THR A 491 1.57 -38.66 43.01
C THR A 491 0.75 -39.29 41.88
N THR A 492 1.42 -39.94 40.93
CA THR A 492 0.78 -40.50 39.73
C THR A 492 0.87 -42.01 39.68
N CYS A 493 -0.08 -42.64 38.99
CA CYS A 493 -0.08 -44.08 38.69
C CYS A 493 0.68 -44.40 37.40
N GLY A 494 1.85 -43.77 37.19
CA GLY A 494 2.68 -44.06 36.03
C GLY A 494 3.22 -45.48 36.09
N ASP A 495 3.15 -46.18 34.96
CA ASP A 495 3.80 -47.47 34.69
C ASP A 495 4.79 -47.19 33.56
N LEU A 496 6.02 -46.77 33.92
CA LEU A 496 7.01 -46.33 32.94
C LEU A 496 7.69 -47.52 32.26
N ASN A 497 7.81 -48.65 32.96
CA ASN A 497 8.41 -49.88 32.43
C ASN A 497 7.39 -50.75 31.64
N GLY A 498 6.11 -50.40 31.67
CA GLY A 498 5.05 -51.06 30.90
C GLY A 498 4.76 -52.50 31.35
N ASN A 499 5.06 -52.86 32.60
CA ASN A 499 4.86 -54.21 33.12
C ASN A 499 3.41 -54.46 33.62
N GLY A 500 2.55 -53.44 33.59
CA GLY A 500 1.15 -53.50 34.02
C GLY A 500 0.92 -53.16 35.49
N THR A 501 1.97 -52.80 36.23
CA THR A 501 1.95 -52.31 37.61
C THR A 501 2.47 -50.88 37.61
N ALA A 502 1.82 -49.97 38.36
CA ALA A 502 2.37 -48.62 38.47
C ALA A 502 3.65 -48.64 39.31
N ASP A 503 4.71 -47.96 38.88
CA ASP A 503 6.03 -47.98 39.51
C ASP A 503 5.97 -47.61 41.01
N ILE A 504 5.07 -46.67 41.36
CA ILE A 504 4.87 -46.24 42.75
C ILE A 504 4.23 -47.32 43.65
N CYS A 505 3.60 -48.33 43.03
CA CYS A 505 2.93 -49.44 43.68
C CYS A 505 3.77 -50.71 43.70
N GLU A 506 4.91 -50.71 43.01
CA GLU A 506 5.87 -51.80 43.05
C GLU A 506 6.54 -51.80 44.42
N GLN A 507 6.29 -52.85 45.19
CA GLN A 507 7.02 -53.13 46.42
C GLN A 507 8.41 -53.75 46.12
N GLY A 508 8.74 -53.91 44.84
CA GLY A 508 10.02 -54.37 44.32
C GLY A 508 10.80 -53.21 43.69
N ARG A 509 12.13 -53.32 43.68
CA ARG A 509 12.99 -52.39 42.95
C ARG A 509 12.68 -52.60 41.46
N PRO A 510 12.27 -51.58 40.67
CA PRO A 510 11.99 -51.77 39.25
C PRO A 510 13.18 -52.38 38.48
N GLU A 511 14.38 -52.28 39.04
CA GLU A 511 15.60 -52.90 38.55
C GLU A 511 15.69 -54.44 38.72
N ASP A 512 14.81 -55.05 39.52
CA ASP A 512 14.67 -56.51 39.73
C ASP A 512 13.74 -57.09 38.67
N LEU A 513 14.26 -57.22 37.45
CA LEU A 513 13.50 -57.61 36.26
C LEU A 513 12.95 -59.03 36.27
N ASN A 514 13.34 -59.85 37.26
CA ASN A 514 12.85 -61.21 37.41
C ASN A 514 12.04 -61.46 38.70
N ASP A 515 11.82 -60.42 39.51
CA ASP A 515 11.08 -60.44 40.78
C ASP A 515 11.60 -61.49 41.81
N ASP A 516 12.91 -61.79 41.84
CA ASP A 516 13.48 -62.70 42.85
C ASP A 516 13.84 -62.03 44.18
N GLY A 517 13.67 -60.70 44.25
CA GLY A 517 13.92 -59.86 45.41
C GLY A 517 15.35 -59.30 45.48
N ALA A 518 16.20 -59.51 44.47
CA ALA A 518 17.58 -59.01 44.46
C ALA A 518 18.05 -58.57 43.07
N VAL A 519 18.46 -57.31 42.92
CA VAL A 519 19.02 -56.79 41.66
C VAL A 519 20.43 -57.31 41.45
N ASN A 520 20.58 -58.28 40.55
CA ASN A 520 21.82 -59.01 40.37
C ASN A 520 22.11 -59.34 38.89
N ALA A 521 23.04 -60.26 38.65
CA ALA A 521 23.48 -60.61 37.30
C ALA A 521 22.36 -61.23 36.44
N GLN A 522 21.32 -61.77 37.06
CA GLN A 522 20.15 -62.34 36.39
C GLN A 522 19.29 -61.22 35.79
N ASP A 523 19.06 -60.12 36.52
CA ASP A 523 18.34 -58.94 36.01
C ASP A 523 19.12 -58.24 34.90
N LEU A 524 20.44 -58.12 35.09
CA LEU A 524 21.31 -57.59 34.05
C LEU A 524 21.24 -58.40 32.76
N ALA A 525 21.16 -59.73 32.87
CA ALA A 525 21.04 -60.60 31.70
C ALA A 525 19.70 -60.38 30.96
N ILE A 526 18.62 -60.10 31.70
CA ILE A 526 17.32 -59.75 31.11
C ILE A 526 17.39 -58.40 30.40
N LEU A 527 17.97 -57.37 31.03
CA LEU A 527 18.13 -56.04 30.44
C LEU A 527 18.97 -56.09 29.16
N LEU A 528 20.12 -56.76 29.20
CA LEU A 528 20.99 -56.92 28.03
C LEU A 528 20.35 -57.79 26.93
N GLY A 529 19.50 -58.74 27.30
CA GLY A 529 18.70 -59.52 26.36
C GLY A 529 17.67 -58.68 25.60
N ALA A 530 17.18 -57.60 26.22
CA ALA A 530 16.25 -56.65 25.64
C ALA A 530 16.94 -55.42 25.00
N TRP A 531 18.26 -55.40 24.89
CA TRP A 531 19.00 -54.22 24.43
C TRP A 531 18.56 -53.71 23.05
N GLY A 532 18.18 -52.44 22.97
CA GLY A 532 17.66 -51.79 21.77
C GLY A 532 16.20 -52.12 21.45
N ALA A 533 15.50 -52.85 22.32
CA ALA A 533 14.05 -53.00 22.21
C ALA A 533 13.34 -51.66 22.48
N THR A 534 12.18 -51.49 21.88
CA THR A 534 11.33 -50.31 22.11
C THR A 534 10.37 -50.58 23.26
N GLY A 535 10.57 -49.90 24.39
CA GLY A 535 9.79 -50.06 25.61
C GLY A 535 9.92 -51.45 26.27
N GLY A 536 8.96 -51.74 27.16
CA GLY A 536 8.86 -53.00 27.89
C GLY A 536 9.62 -52.99 29.21
N PRO A 537 9.58 -54.09 29.99
CA PRO A 537 9.98 -54.08 31.41
C PRO A 537 11.44 -53.74 31.66
N ALA A 538 12.30 -53.81 30.64
CA ALA A 538 13.71 -53.43 30.72
C ALA A 538 13.98 -51.95 30.37
N ASP A 539 12.98 -51.18 29.95
CA ASP A 539 13.01 -49.73 29.75
C ASP A 539 12.66 -49.06 31.09
N LEU A 540 13.67 -48.98 31.96
CA LEU A 540 13.53 -48.58 33.36
C LEU A 540 13.36 -47.07 33.52
N ASN A 541 13.80 -46.28 32.54
CA ASN A 541 13.65 -44.83 32.56
C ASN A 541 12.43 -44.32 31.74
N GLY A 542 11.77 -45.21 30.99
CA GLY A 542 10.59 -44.92 30.20
C GLY A 542 10.85 -44.03 28.98
N ASP A 543 12.08 -43.97 28.47
CA ASP A 543 12.43 -43.14 27.31
C ASP A 543 12.05 -43.77 25.95
N GLY A 544 11.53 -45.00 26.00
CA GLY A 544 11.03 -45.75 24.87
C GLY A 544 12.07 -46.66 24.24
N VAL A 545 13.32 -46.71 24.74
CA VAL A 545 14.39 -47.57 24.22
C VAL A 545 15.24 -48.16 25.35
N VAL A 546 15.32 -49.49 25.42
CA VAL A 546 16.22 -50.19 26.35
C VAL A 546 17.68 -49.95 25.96
N GLY A 547 18.43 -49.22 26.79
CA GLY A 547 19.80 -48.84 26.48
C GLY A 547 20.67 -48.53 27.69
N ALA A 548 21.66 -47.66 27.46
CA ALA A 548 22.68 -47.38 28.47
C ALA A 548 22.15 -46.63 29.69
N ALA A 549 21.04 -45.90 29.55
CA ALA A 549 20.40 -45.21 30.65
C ALA A 549 19.71 -46.20 31.60
N ASP A 550 19.01 -47.20 31.07
CA ASP A 550 18.37 -48.27 31.85
C ASP A 550 19.41 -49.13 32.56
N LEU A 551 20.50 -49.45 31.87
CA LEU A 551 21.61 -50.17 32.49
C LEU A 551 22.21 -49.39 33.67
N ALA A 552 22.35 -48.07 33.54
CA ALA A 552 22.87 -47.24 34.63
C ALA A 552 21.92 -47.27 35.84
N GLN A 553 20.60 -47.28 35.60
CA GLN A 553 19.58 -47.38 36.64
C GLN A 553 19.64 -48.75 37.33
N LEU A 554 19.68 -49.85 36.56
CA LEU A 554 19.82 -51.21 37.10
C LEU A 554 21.08 -51.36 37.97
N LEU A 555 22.24 -50.91 37.47
CA LEU A 555 23.50 -50.97 38.22
C LEU A 555 23.51 -50.09 39.48
N SER A 556 22.71 -49.02 39.52
CA SER A 556 22.60 -48.15 40.70
C SER A 556 21.89 -48.84 41.87
N ALA A 557 21.02 -49.80 41.57
CA ALA A 557 20.27 -50.58 42.54
C ALA A 557 20.91 -51.95 42.85
N TRP A 558 22.10 -52.22 42.32
CA TRP A 558 22.79 -53.51 42.44
C TRP A 558 23.05 -53.92 43.89
N GLY A 559 22.65 -55.15 44.24
CA GLY A 559 22.90 -55.72 45.57
C GLY A 559 21.67 -56.33 46.21
#